data_AF-S9QL23-F1
#
_entry.id   AF-S9QL23-F1
#
_cell.length_a   1.000
_cell.length_b   1.000
_cell.length_c   1.000
_cell.angle_alpha   90.00
_cell.angle_beta   90.00
_cell.angle_gamma   90.00
#
_symmetry.space_group_name_H-M   'P 1'
#
loop_
_entity.id
_entity.type
_entity.pdbx_description
1 polymer ?
#
loop_
_entity_poly.entity_id
_entity_poly.type
_entity_poly.pdbx_seq_one_letter_code
_entity_poly.pdbx_strand_id
1 'polypeptide(L)' 'MPLNTFDPSAFKIAQARALRRRQLWHSARMACPDYVSFRANLSAIERAVALLLAEEFGDQIAA' A
#
# COMPACT_ATOMS: atom_id res chain seq x y z
N MET A 1 -0.63 -31.62 7.22
CA MET A 1 -1.71 -30.65 6.94
C MET A 1 -1.79 -30.47 5.44
N PRO A 2 -2.94 -30.67 4.78
CA PRO A 2 -3.02 -30.42 3.35
C PRO A 2 -2.76 -28.92 3.10
N LEU A 3 -1.74 -28.62 2.29
CA LEU A 3 -1.43 -27.27 1.85
C LEU A 3 -2.59 -26.78 1.00
N ASN A 4 -3.21 -25.69 1.46
CA ASN A 4 -4.46 -25.19 0.94
C ASN A 4 -4.35 -24.89 -0.58
N THR A 5 -5.34 -25.35 -1.32
CA THR A 5 -5.58 -25.10 -2.74
C THR A 5 -5.46 -23.60 -3.05
N PHE A 6 -4.72 -23.26 -4.10
CA PHE A 6 -4.60 -21.89 -4.61
C PHE A 6 -5.98 -21.20 -4.64
N ASP A 7 -6.11 -20.09 -3.92
CA ASP A 7 -7.32 -19.26 -3.91
C ASP A 7 -7.15 -18.09 -4.89
N PRO A 8 -7.81 -18.13 -6.06
CA PRO A 8 -7.71 -17.06 -7.05
C PRO A 8 -8.25 -15.72 -6.54
N SER A 9 -9.16 -15.72 -5.56
CA SER A 9 -9.73 -14.50 -5.00
C SER A 9 -8.73 -13.78 -4.10
N ALA A 10 -8.06 -14.51 -3.19
CA ALA A 10 -6.98 -13.99 -2.37
C ALA A 10 -5.81 -13.46 -3.23
N PHE A 11 -5.46 -14.17 -4.31
CA PHE A 11 -4.45 -13.69 -5.26
C PHE A 11 -4.84 -12.37 -5.91
N LYS A 12 -6.07 -12.24 -6.41
CA LYS A 12 -6.57 -10.99 -7.04
C LYS A 12 -6.58 -9.82 -6.05
N ILE A 13 -6.98 -10.06 -4.80
CA ILE A 13 -6.97 -9.04 -3.74
C ILE A 13 -5.53 -8.59 -3.47
N ALA A 14 -4.59 -9.53 -3.30
CA ALA A 14 -3.18 -9.20 -3.09
C ALA A 14 -2.58 -8.42 -4.29
N GLN A 15 -2.93 -8.81 -5.51
CA GLN A 15 -2.50 -8.12 -6.73
C GLN A 15 -3.05 -6.68 -6.79
N ALA A 16 -4.33 -6.49 -6.51
CA ALA A 16 -4.97 -5.17 -6.47
C ALA A 16 -4.33 -4.28 -5.39
N ARG A 17 -4.08 -4.81 -4.20
CA ARG A 17 -3.40 -4.11 -3.11
C ARG A 17 -1.98 -3.69 -3.49
N ALA A 18 -1.22 -4.58 -4.13
CA ALA A 18 0.14 -4.28 -4.59
C ALA A 18 0.15 -3.17 -5.66
N LEU A 19 -0.79 -3.22 -6.61
CA LEU A 19 -0.95 -2.17 -7.62
C LEU A 19 -1.29 -0.83 -6.97
N ARG A 20 -2.25 -0.83 -6.04
CA ARG A 20 -2.68 0.39 -5.34
C ARG A 20 -1.55 1.02 -4.55
N ARG A 21 -0.75 0.21 -3.83
CA ARG A 21 0.44 0.69 -3.12
C ARG A 21 1.38 1.44 -4.06
N ARG A 22 1.64 0.91 -5.25
CA ARG A 22 2.51 1.57 -6.24
C ARG A 22 1.93 2.90 -6.72
N GLN A 23 0.63 2.96 -6.96
CA GLN A 23 -0.05 4.20 -7.35
C GLN A 23 0.09 5.29 -6.27
N LEU A 24 -0.13 4.93 -4.99
CA LEU A 24 -0.02 5.88 -3.88
C LEU A 24 1.41 6.40 -3.68
N TRP A 25 2.41 5.53 -3.81
CA TRP A 25 3.82 5.96 -3.76
C TRP A 25 4.18 6.87 -4.94
N HIS A 26 3.66 6.57 -6.14
CA HIS A 26 3.86 7.42 -7.31
C HIS A 26 3.20 8.79 -7.13
N SER A 27 1.95 8.85 -6.65
CA SER A 27 1.28 10.12 -6.39
C SER A 27 1.99 10.95 -5.33
N ALA A 28 2.48 10.32 -4.25
CA ALA A 28 3.28 11.00 -3.23
C ALA A 28 4.58 11.59 -3.81
N ARG A 29 5.24 10.86 -4.72
CA ARG A 29 6.42 11.38 -5.42
C ARG A 29 6.10 12.57 -6.32
N MET A 30 4.98 12.54 -7.04
CA MET A 30 4.53 13.64 -7.91
C MET A 30 4.10 14.89 -7.13
N ALA A 31 3.57 14.72 -5.92
CA ALA A 31 3.21 15.83 -5.03
C ALA A 31 4.43 16.55 -4.44
N CYS A 32 5.59 15.89 -4.39
CA CYS A 32 6.81 16.49 -3.85
C CYS A 32 7.56 17.28 -4.94
N PRO A 33 7.97 18.54 -4.67
CA PRO A 33 8.65 19.37 -5.65
C PRO A 33 10.03 18.81 -6.04
N ASP A 34 10.72 18.15 -5.12
CA ASP A 34 12.05 17.61 -5.32
C ASP A 34 12.29 16.34 -4.47
N TYR A 35 13.42 15.68 -4.73
CA TYR A 35 13.78 14.43 -4.06
C TYR A 35 14.14 14.62 -2.57
N VAL A 36 14.72 15.76 -2.18
CA VAL A 36 15.07 16.06 -0.79
C VAL A 36 13.79 16.19 0.03
N SER A 37 12.80 16.95 -0.46
CA SER A 37 11.48 17.08 0.15
C SER A 37 10.75 15.74 0.27
N PHE A 38 10.80 14.91 -0.78
CA PHE A 38 10.22 13.56 -0.74
C PHE A 38 10.91 12.68 0.32
N ARG A 39 12.24 12.69 0.36
CA ARG A 39 13.03 11.89 1.31
C ARG A 39 12.83 12.34 2.75
N ALA A 40 12.72 13.64 3.01
CA ALA A 40 12.47 14.19 4.34
C ALA A 40 11.10 13.75 4.90
N ASN A 41 10.12 13.51 4.02
CA ASN A 41 8.76 13.13 4.39
C ASN A 41 8.47 11.62 4.23
N LEU A 42 9.48 10.80 3.95
CA LEU A 42 9.31 9.40 3.57
C LEU A 42 8.53 8.57 4.61
N SER A 43 8.79 8.79 5.90
CA SER A 43 8.08 8.12 7.01
C SER A 43 6.64 8.60 7.20
N ALA A 44 6.34 9.86 6.87
CA ALA A 44 4.96 10.37 6.87
C ALA A 44 4.18 9.79 5.68
N ILE A 45 4.79 9.75 4.50
CA ILE A 45 4.25 9.14 3.29
C ILE A 45 3.96 7.66 3.52
N GLU A 46 4.90 6.90 4.09
CA GLU A 46 4.71 5.47 4.36
C GLU A 46 3.49 5.20 5.27
N ARG A 47 3.34 5.98 6.34
CA ARG A 47 2.17 5.89 7.24
C ARG A 47 0.87 6.22 6.51
N ALA A 48 0.84 7.28 5.71
CA ALA A 48 -0.34 7.64 4.94
C ALA A 48 -0.72 6.57 3.91
N VAL A 49 0.27 5.99 3.20
CA VAL A 49 0.05 4.88 2.26
C VAL A 49 -0.50 3.65 2.98
N ALA A 50 0.04 3.32 4.16
CA ALA A 50 -0.43 2.19 4.95
C ALA A 50 -1.88 2.36 5.42
N LEU A 51 -2.24 3.54 5.90
CA LEU A 51 -3.62 3.86 6.32
C LEU A 51 -4.61 3.77 5.16
N LEU A 52 -4.29 4.37 4.01
CA LEU A 52 -5.17 4.31 2.83
C LEU A 52 -5.34 2.88 2.31
N LEU A 53 -4.27 2.07 2.32
CA LEU A 53 -4.38 0.66 1.95
C LEU A 53 -5.21 -0.14 2.95
N ALA A 54 -5.12 0.16 4.24
CA ALA A 54 -5.92 -0.47 5.29
C ALA A 54 -7.41 -0.13 5.13
N GLU A 55 -7.73 1.14 4.86
CA GLU A 55 -9.09 1.61 4.59
C GLU A 55 -9.70 0.95 3.35
N GLU A 56 -8.95 0.86 2.25
CA GLU A 56 -9.46 0.31 0.98
C GLU A 56 -9.58 -1.21 0.97
N PHE A 57 -8.70 -1.94 1.66
CA PHE A 57 -8.64 -3.41 1.63
C PHE A 57 -9.09 -4.08 2.93
N GLY A 58 -9.48 -3.32 3.94
CA GLY A 58 -10.03 -3.85 5.19
C GLY A 58 -9.00 -4.51 6.11
N ASP A 59 -7.70 -4.20 5.96
CA ASP A 59 -6.71 -4.58 6.96
C ASP A 59 -6.99 -3.75 8.21
N GLN A 60 -7.78 -4.29 9.14
CA GLN A 60 -7.84 -3.78 10.49
C GLN A 60 -6.42 -3.87 11.06
N ILE A 61 -5.67 -2.78 11.00
CA ILE A 61 -4.49 -2.60 11.84
C ILE A 61 -5.07 -2.59 13.25
N ALA A 62 -5.01 -3.76 13.90
CA ALA A 62 -5.46 -3.95 15.26
C ALA A 62 -4.88 -2.81 16.11
N ALA A 63 -5.79 -1.99 16.62
CA ALA A 63 -5.50 -0.99 17.65
C ALA A 63 -5.17 -1.69 18.98
#